data_AF-A0A520C6S9-F1
#
_entry.id   AF-A0A520C6S9-F1
#
_cell.length_a   1.000
_cell.length_b   1.000
_cell.length_c   1.000
_cell.angle_alpha   90.00
_cell.angle_beta   90.00
_cell.angle_gamma   90.00
#
_symmetry.space_group_name_H-M   'P 1'
#
loop_
_entity.id
_entity.type
_entity.pdbx_description
1 polymer ?
#
loop_
_entity_poly.entity_id
_entity_poly.type
_entity_poly.pdbx_seq_one_letter_code
_entity_poly.pdbx_strand_id
1 'polypeptide(L)'
;MENEVDEKFKIKAVDLNTESLKLYIAICVASIAGIIAYHNSPNILHSEVWFYVAIASLISCAILSLFTLNSFISPMFDGKVDVHDKLSLRLNFAAIILFAVALFSVAGYFIFSQKKPVELPKAVSNGIVIQGNNISIGEDVKTKIIIKKDSIGNIKEIRID
;
A
#
# COMPACT_ATOMS: atom_id res chain seq x y z
N MET A 1 43.33 -5.75 26.74
CA MET A 1 41.99 -5.99 27.29
C MET A 1 40.99 -4.91 26.92
N GLU A 2 41.32 -3.61 27.00
CA GLU A 2 40.39 -2.53 26.61
C GLU A 2 40.00 -2.58 25.11
N ASN A 3 40.97 -2.82 24.21
CA ASN A 3 40.73 -2.90 22.76
C ASN A 3 39.85 -4.09 22.30
N GLU A 4 39.94 -5.25 22.98
CA GLU A 4 39.14 -6.43 22.60
C GLU A 4 37.67 -6.30 23.00
N VAL A 5 37.40 -5.58 24.10
CA VAL A 5 36.04 -5.30 24.56
C VAL A 5 35.34 -4.35 23.57
N ASP A 6 36.03 -3.30 23.12
CA ASP A 6 35.51 -2.34 22.15
C ASP A 6 35.23 -2.94 20.76
N GLU A 7 36.10 -3.83 20.26
CA GLU A 7 35.86 -4.52 18.99
C GLU A 7 34.61 -5.40 19.04
N LYS A 8 34.39 -6.11 20.15
CA LYS A 8 33.23 -6.98 20.33
C LYS A 8 31.91 -6.19 20.37
N PHE A 9 31.89 -5.01 21.00
CA PHE A 9 30.71 -4.14 21.01
C PHE A 9 30.40 -3.57 19.62
N LYS A 10 31.43 -3.23 18.84
CA LYS A 10 31.28 -2.71 17.47
C LYS A 10 30.66 -3.74 16.53
N ILE A 11 31.14 -4.99 16.57
CA ILE A 11 30.59 -6.09 15.74
C ILE A 11 29.10 -6.29 16.06
N LYS A 12 28.75 -6.32 17.35
CA LYS A 12 27.35 -6.50 17.79
C LYS A 12 26.42 -5.36 17.33
N ALA A 13 26.91 -4.12 17.27
CA ALA A 13 26.14 -2.98 16.78
C ALA A 13 25.87 -3.04 15.27
N VAL A 14 26.85 -3.54 14.50
CA VAL A 14 26.72 -3.75 13.05
C VAL A 14 25.72 -4.87 12.76
N ASP A 15 25.77 -5.97 13.50
CA ASP A 15 24.80 -7.07 13.37
C ASP A 15 23.38 -6.58 13.63
N LEU A 16 23.18 -5.81 14.71
CA LEU A 16 21.87 -5.26 15.07
C LEU A 16 21.31 -4.29 14.00
N ASN A 17 22.15 -3.42 13.44
CA ASN A 17 21.76 -2.54 12.34
C ASN A 17 21.42 -3.33 11.07
N THR A 18 22.20 -4.36 10.78
CA THR A 18 22.00 -5.26 9.63
C THR A 18 20.66 -6.00 9.73
N GLU A 19 20.34 -6.53 10.91
CA GLU A 19 19.05 -7.16 11.21
C GLU A 19 17.90 -6.16 11.13
N SER A 20 18.07 -4.95 11.64
CA SER A 20 17.08 -3.88 11.57
C SER A 20 16.76 -3.47 10.13
N LEU A 21 17.78 -3.32 9.27
CA LEU A 21 17.60 -3.00 7.86
C LEU A 21 16.87 -4.11 7.09
N LYS A 22 17.18 -5.39 7.38
CA LYS A 22 16.43 -6.53 6.83
C LYS A 22 14.95 -6.48 7.24
N LEU A 23 14.70 -6.16 8.50
CA LEU A 23 13.34 -6.00 9.02
C LEU A 23 12.60 -4.85 8.32
N TYR A 24 13.24 -3.70 8.09
CA TYR A 24 12.65 -2.57 7.35
C TYR A 24 12.25 -2.99 5.95
N ILE A 25 13.12 -3.69 5.22
CA ILE A 25 12.82 -4.21 3.88
C ILE A 25 11.62 -5.15 3.92
N ALA A 26 11.59 -6.10 4.87
CA ALA A 26 10.49 -7.04 5.01
C ALA A 26 9.15 -6.34 5.28
N ILE A 27 9.13 -5.36 6.20
CA ILE A 27 7.93 -4.56 6.51
C ILE A 27 7.50 -3.75 5.29
N CYS A 28 8.44 -3.15 4.55
CA CYS A 28 8.12 -2.39 3.35
C CYS A 28 7.45 -3.27 2.29
N VAL A 29 8.00 -4.44 2.00
CA VAL A 29 7.44 -5.38 1.01
C VAL A 29 6.05 -5.86 1.45
N ALA A 30 5.89 -6.25 2.71
CA ALA A 30 4.60 -6.68 3.25
C ALA A 30 3.55 -5.57 3.18
N SER A 31 3.95 -4.33 3.51
CA SER A 31 3.06 -3.16 3.46
C SER A 31 2.65 -2.82 2.03
N ILE A 32 3.56 -2.89 1.06
CA ILE A 32 3.25 -2.68 -0.37
C ILE A 32 2.19 -3.70 -0.82
N ALA A 33 2.39 -4.99 -0.52
CA ALA A 33 1.42 -6.02 -0.86
C ALA A 33 0.05 -5.77 -0.21
N GLY A 34 0.03 -5.41 1.07
CA GLY A 34 -1.19 -5.09 1.81
C GLY A 34 -1.93 -3.86 1.25
N ILE A 35 -1.22 -2.79 0.91
CA ILE A 35 -1.78 -1.57 0.33
C ILE A 35 -2.37 -1.86 -1.05
N ILE A 36 -1.67 -2.61 -1.90
CA ILE A 36 -2.18 -3.00 -3.23
C ILE A 36 -3.43 -3.87 -3.10
N ALA A 37 -3.43 -4.84 -2.20
CA ALA A 37 -4.61 -5.68 -1.95
C ALA A 37 -5.80 -4.83 -1.45
N TYR A 38 -5.55 -3.89 -0.55
CA TYR A 38 -6.57 -2.97 -0.05
C TYR A 38 -7.09 -2.03 -1.15
N HIS A 39 -6.20 -1.52 -2.01
CA HIS A 39 -6.54 -0.62 -3.13
C HIS A 39 -7.43 -1.26 -4.20
N ASN A 40 -7.32 -2.58 -4.38
CA ASN A 40 -8.16 -3.32 -5.33
C ASN A 40 -9.50 -3.76 -4.73
N SER A 41 -9.78 -3.39 -3.48
CA SER A 41 -11.03 -3.79 -2.82
C SER A 41 -12.21 -3.02 -3.44
N PRO A 42 -13.26 -3.71 -3.93
CA PRO A 42 -14.39 -3.06 -4.59
C PRO A 42 -15.20 -2.16 -3.65
N ASN A 43 -15.04 -2.30 -2.33
CA ASN A 43 -15.85 -1.66 -1.31
C ASN A 43 -15.27 -0.37 -0.75
N ILE A 44 -14.13 0.10 -1.28
CA ILE A 44 -13.38 1.23 -0.72
C ILE A 44 -13.21 2.32 -1.77
N LEU A 45 -13.41 3.57 -1.36
CA LEU A 45 -13.07 4.76 -2.12
C LEU A 45 -11.66 5.18 -1.71
N HIS A 46 -10.72 5.11 -2.66
CA HIS A 46 -9.30 5.32 -2.38
C HIS A 46 -8.90 6.76 -2.60
N SER A 47 -8.01 7.26 -1.74
CA SER A 47 -7.27 8.49 -2.04
C SER A 47 -6.04 8.15 -2.88
N GLU A 48 -6.05 8.53 -4.16
CA GLU A 48 -4.94 8.25 -5.08
C GLU A 48 -3.64 8.92 -4.63
N VAL A 49 -3.70 10.15 -4.13
CA VAL A 49 -2.52 10.90 -3.67
C VAL A 49 -1.82 10.14 -2.54
N TRP A 50 -2.57 9.73 -1.51
CA TRP A 50 -2.00 9.00 -0.38
C TRP A 50 -1.50 7.61 -0.77
N PHE A 51 -2.16 6.95 -1.73
CA PHE A 51 -1.69 5.67 -2.27
C PHE A 51 -0.31 5.81 -2.90
N TYR A 52 -0.14 6.75 -3.84
CA TYR A 52 1.15 6.94 -4.53
C TYR A 52 2.26 7.40 -3.58
N VAL A 53 1.96 8.27 -2.62
CA VAL A 53 2.94 8.72 -1.61
C VAL A 53 3.36 7.56 -0.70
N ALA A 54 2.42 6.72 -0.27
CA ALA A 54 2.73 5.53 0.54
C ALA A 54 3.58 4.52 -0.23
N ILE A 55 3.23 4.19 -1.47
CA ILE A 55 4.00 3.26 -2.30
C ILE A 55 5.41 3.81 -2.60
N ALA A 56 5.52 5.08 -2.99
CA ALA A 56 6.81 5.69 -3.28
C ALA A 56 7.73 5.70 -2.06
N SER A 57 7.23 6.11 -0.90
CA SER A 57 8.01 6.14 0.35
C SER A 57 8.46 4.74 0.79
N LEU A 58 7.61 3.71 0.69
CA LEU A 58 7.97 2.32 0.99
C LEU A 58 9.06 1.78 0.05
N ILE A 59 8.93 2.03 -1.27
CA ILE A 59 9.92 1.63 -2.26
C ILE A 59 11.26 2.32 -2.00
N SER A 60 11.26 3.64 -1.81
CA SER A 60 12.47 4.40 -1.51
C SER A 60 13.13 3.92 -0.21
N CYS A 61 12.34 3.60 0.83
CA CYS A 61 12.85 3.04 2.07
C CYS A 61 13.51 1.67 1.87
N ALA A 62 12.87 0.77 1.12
CA ALA A 62 13.41 -0.55 0.83
C ALA A 62 14.72 -0.47 0.04
N ILE A 63 14.77 0.37 -1.00
CA ILE A 63 15.97 0.59 -1.81
C ILE A 63 17.10 1.18 -0.97
N LEU A 64 16.84 2.23 -0.19
CA LEU A 64 17.84 2.85 0.67
C LEU A 64 18.36 1.88 1.73
N SER A 65 17.47 1.07 2.31
CA SER A 65 17.84 0.04 3.28
C SER A 65 18.72 -1.05 2.66
N LEU A 66 18.44 -1.46 1.41
CA LEU A 66 19.29 -2.38 0.65
C LEU A 66 20.67 -1.80 0.37
N PHE A 67 20.75 -0.54 -0.07
CA PHE A 67 22.03 0.14 -0.28
C PHE A 67 22.85 0.25 1.01
N THR A 68 22.19 0.60 2.11
CA THR A 68 22.83 0.70 3.44
C THR A 68 23.31 -0.67 3.91
N LEU A 69 22.50 -1.72 3.71
CA LEU A 69 22.88 -3.09 4.04
C LEU A 69 24.12 -3.52 3.23
N ASN A 70 24.14 -3.20 1.93
CA ASN A 70 25.28 -3.51 1.07
C ASN A 70 26.55 -2.73 1.47
N SER A 71 26.40 -1.49 1.93
CA SER A 71 27.54 -0.69 2.45
C SER A 71 28.08 -1.20 3.78
N PHE A 72 27.28 -1.95 4.56
CA PHE A 72 27.75 -2.65 5.76
C PHE A 72 28.39 -4.01 5.44
N ILE A 73 27.78 -4.78 4.53
CA ILE A 73 28.20 -6.15 4.21
C ILE A 73 29.48 -6.18 3.38
N SER A 74 29.60 -5.33 2.35
CA SER A 74 30.74 -5.35 1.42
C SER A 74 32.10 -5.14 2.11
N PRO A 75 32.28 -4.14 3.00
CA PRO A 75 33.53 -3.97 3.75
C PRO A 75 33.83 -5.10 4.73
N MET A 76 32.79 -5.73 5.29
CA MET A 76 32.92 -6.86 6.21
C MET A 76 33.51 -8.09 5.51
N PHE A 77 33.11 -8.35 4.26
CA PHE A 77 33.68 -9.42 3.43
C PHE A 77 35.12 -9.13 2.96
N ASP A 78 35.45 -7.86 2.72
CA ASP A 78 36.80 -7.42 2.32
C ASP A 78 37.80 -7.34 3.49
N GLY A 79 37.39 -7.74 4.71
CA GLY A 79 38.25 -7.70 5.90
C GLY A 79 38.61 -6.29 6.38
N LYS A 80 37.91 -5.26 5.89
CA LYS A 80 38.07 -3.87 6.33
C LYS A 80 37.14 -3.61 7.52
N VAL A 81 37.70 -3.68 8.72
CA VAL A 81 36.96 -3.58 10.00
C VAL A 81 36.50 -2.16 10.33
N ASP A 82 36.66 -1.19 9.43
CA ASP A 82 36.21 0.18 9.70
C ASP A 82 34.76 0.38 9.24
N VAL A 83 33.84 -0.24 9.98
CA VAL A 83 32.38 -0.13 9.82
C VAL A 83 31.86 1.25 10.28
N HIS A 84 32.77 2.15 10.65
CA HIS A 84 32.55 3.54 11.03
C HIS A 84 32.72 4.51 9.86
N ASP A 85 32.49 4.07 8.63
CA ASP A 85 32.33 5.02 7.54
C ASP A 85 31.16 5.96 7.87
N LYS A 86 31.45 7.27 7.98
CA LYS A 86 30.47 8.33 8.22
C LYS A 86 29.32 8.26 7.22
N LEU A 87 29.56 7.69 6.04
CA LEU A 87 28.55 7.42 5.03
C LEU A 87 27.51 6.41 5.52
N SER A 88 27.92 5.23 6.03
CA SER A 88 27.01 4.18 6.49
C SER A 88 26.12 4.64 7.65
N LEU A 89 26.66 5.47 8.57
CA LEU A 89 25.88 6.07 9.64
C LEU A 89 24.79 7.02 9.11
N ARG A 90 25.14 7.88 8.14
CA ARG A 90 24.19 8.82 7.51
C ARG A 90 23.12 8.09 6.73
N LEU A 91 23.49 7.04 6.01
CA LEU A 91 22.56 6.21 5.24
C LEU A 91 21.58 5.49 6.17
N ASN A 92 22.05 4.94 7.29
CA ASN A 92 21.19 4.31 8.29
C ASN A 92 20.20 5.32 8.91
N PHE A 93 20.68 6.51 9.29
CA PHE A 93 19.80 7.56 9.82
C PHE A 93 18.75 8.02 8.79
N ALA A 94 19.15 8.17 7.52
CA ALA A 94 18.23 8.47 6.44
C ALA A 94 17.20 7.35 6.22
N ALA A 95 17.60 6.07 6.33
CA ALA A 95 16.70 4.93 6.26
C ALA A 95 15.65 4.95 7.38
N ILE A 96 16.05 5.28 8.62
CA ILE A 96 15.13 5.41 9.77
C ILE A 96 14.10 6.52 9.53
N ILE A 97 14.54 7.71 9.10
CA ILE A 97 13.62 8.83 8.82
C ILE A 97 12.65 8.44 7.70
N LEU A 98 13.17 7.84 6.63
CA LEU A 98 12.36 7.46 5.49
C LEU A 98 11.35 6.36 5.85
N PHE A 99 11.73 5.44 6.73
CA PHE A 99 10.83 4.43 7.28
C PHE A 99 9.70 5.06 8.10
N ALA A 100 10.00 6.05 8.94
CA ALA A 100 8.98 6.78 9.70
C ALA A 100 8.00 7.53 8.79
N VAL A 101 8.50 8.18 7.73
CA VAL A 101 7.65 8.83 6.71
C VAL A 101 6.78 7.81 5.98
N ALA A 102 7.33 6.64 5.66
CA ALA A 102 6.57 5.57 5.02
C ALA A 102 5.42 5.10 5.91
N LEU A 103 5.67 4.81 7.19
CA LEU A 103 4.63 4.43 8.15
C LEU A 103 3.53 5.48 8.28
N PHE A 104 3.90 6.76 8.35
CA PHE A 104 2.93 7.86 8.39
C PHE A 104 2.09 7.92 7.11
N SER A 105 2.71 7.72 5.96
CA SER A 105 2.02 7.72 4.66
C SER A 105 1.05 6.54 4.53
N VAL A 106 1.44 5.35 5.00
CA VAL A 106 0.56 4.17 5.07
C VAL A 106 -0.64 4.44 5.98
N ALA A 107 -0.41 4.99 7.17
CA ALA A 107 -1.48 5.35 8.10
C ALA A 107 -2.44 6.38 7.48
N GLY A 108 -1.90 7.41 6.82
CA GLY A 108 -2.68 8.39 6.07
C GLY A 108 -3.55 7.73 5.00
N TYR A 109 -2.99 6.81 4.21
CA TYR A 109 -3.74 6.08 3.19
C TYR A 109 -4.96 5.34 3.77
N PHE A 110 -4.82 4.68 4.92
CA PHE A 110 -5.95 3.99 5.55
C PHE A 110 -6.98 4.93 6.17
N ILE A 111 -6.56 6.05 6.77
CA ILE A 111 -7.46 7.03 7.40
C ILE A 111 -8.29 7.79 6.35
N PHE A 112 -7.65 8.17 5.24
CA PHE A 112 -8.31 8.95 4.18
C PHE A 112 -9.04 8.08 3.15
N SER A 113 -8.85 6.76 3.17
CA SER A 113 -9.66 5.84 2.37
C SER A 113 -10.99 5.58 3.08
N GLN A 114 -12.11 5.89 2.40
CA GLN A 114 -13.45 5.72 2.97
C GLN A 114 -14.09 4.44 2.47
N LYS A 115 -14.95 3.81 3.29
CA LYS A 115 -15.85 2.77 2.77
C LYS A 115 -16.80 3.43 1.78
N LYS A 116 -17.01 2.81 0.61
CA LYS A 116 -18.05 3.29 -0.30
C LYS A 116 -19.38 3.30 0.44
N PRO A 117 -20.17 4.37 0.36
CA PRO A 117 -21.52 4.33 0.88
C PRO A 117 -22.25 3.17 0.19
N VAL A 118 -22.87 2.30 0.99
CA VAL A 118 -23.76 1.28 0.45
C VAL A 118 -24.88 2.06 -0.23
N GLU A 119 -24.95 1.96 -1.56
CA GLU A 119 -26.11 2.48 -2.29
C GLU A 119 -27.33 1.71 -1.78
N LEU A 120 -28.05 2.32 -0.85
CA LEU A 120 -29.34 1.81 -0.41
C LEU A 120 -30.22 1.75 -1.66
N PRO A 121 -30.87 0.61 -1.93
CA PRO A 121 -31.76 0.48 -3.07
C PRO A 121 -32.79 1.60 -3.03
N LYS A 122 -32.76 2.49 -4.03
CA LYS A 122 -33.83 3.47 -4.21
C LYS A 122 -35.03 2.72 -4.77
N ALA A 123 -36.03 2.48 -3.92
CA ALA A 123 -37.34 2.05 -4.39
C ALA A 123 -37.96 3.19 -5.19
N VAL A 124 -38.11 3.01 -6.49
CA VAL A 124 -38.69 4.03 -7.40
C VAL A 124 -40.21 3.93 -7.45
N SER A 125 -40.75 2.72 -7.27
CA SER A 125 -42.17 2.42 -7.05
C SER A 125 -42.32 0.96 -6.60
N ASN A 126 -43.54 0.54 -6.25
CA ASN A 126 -43.88 -0.82 -5.77
C ASN A 126 -43.13 -1.92 -6.54
N GLY A 127 -42.12 -2.51 -5.89
CA GLY A 127 -41.37 -3.67 -6.39
C GLY A 127 -40.26 -3.38 -7.40
N ILE A 128 -39.97 -2.11 -7.75
CA ILE A 128 -38.82 -1.76 -8.60
C ILE A 128 -37.70 -1.18 -7.74
N VAL A 129 -36.59 -1.90 -7.70
CA VAL A 129 -35.37 -1.53 -6.96
C VAL A 129 -34.25 -1.24 -7.95
N ILE A 130 -33.71 -0.03 -7.91
CA ILE A 130 -32.50 0.34 -8.66
C ILE A 130 -31.30 0.31 -7.72
N GLN A 131 -30.27 -0.46 -8.07
CA GLN A 131 -29.02 -0.58 -7.35
C GLN A 131 -27.84 -0.52 -8.34
N GLY A 132 -27.13 0.61 -8.39
CA GLY A 132 -26.09 0.84 -9.40
C GLY A 132 -26.59 0.61 -10.84
N ASN A 133 -25.99 -0.36 -11.53
CA ASN A 133 -26.36 -0.75 -12.89
C ASN A 133 -27.45 -1.84 -12.96
N ASN A 134 -27.95 -2.32 -11.83
CA ASN A 134 -28.93 -3.39 -11.77
C ASN A 134 -30.32 -2.84 -11.44
N ILE A 135 -31.30 -3.27 -12.22
CA ILE A 135 -32.72 -3.00 -11.96
C ILE A 135 -33.35 -4.34 -11.60
N SER A 136 -33.83 -4.47 -10.36
CA SER A 136 -34.58 -5.64 -9.90
C SER A 136 -36.06 -5.31 -9.87
N ILE A 137 -36.88 -6.16 -10.48
CA ILE A 137 -38.33 -6.02 -10.57
C ILE A 137 -38.93 -7.24 -9.85
N GLY A 138 -39.72 -6.99 -8.80
CA GLY A 138 -40.40 -8.05 -8.04
C GLY A 138 -41.43 -8.80 -8.88
N GLU A 139 -41.61 -10.10 -8.60
CA GLU A 139 -42.52 -10.99 -9.35
C GLU A 139 -43.97 -10.48 -9.42
N ASP A 140 -44.39 -9.66 -8.46
CA ASP A 140 -45.77 -9.16 -8.35
C ASP A 140 -46.04 -7.91 -9.22
N VAL A 141 -45.01 -7.34 -9.85
CA VAL A 141 -45.13 -6.11 -10.65
C VAL A 141 -45.40 -6.46 -12.11
N LYS A 142 -46.64 -6.24 -12.58
CA LYS A 142 -46.97 -6.28 -14.01
C LYS A 142 -46.43 -5.04 -14.70
N THR A 143 -45.14 -5.07 -15.06
CA THR A 143 -44.47 -3.97 -15.75
C THR A 143 -44.16 -4.34 -17.19
N LYS A 144 -44.33 -3.38 -18.12
CA LYS A 144 -43.86 -3.50 -19.49
C LYS A 144 -42.44 -2.95 -19.59
N ILE A 145 -41.46 -3.83 -19.80
CA ILE A 145 -40.07 -3.43 -20.05
C ILE A 145 -39.89 -3.19 -21.55
N ILE A 146 -39.55 -1.95 -21.93
CA ILE A 146 -39.26 -1.58 -23.32
C ILE A 146 -37.76 -1.34 -23.44
N ILE A 147 -37.06 -2.25 -24.12
CA ILE A 147 -35.62 -2.13 -24.43
C ILE A 147 -35.51 -1.61 -25.86
N LYS A 148 -35.12 -0.34 -26.03
CA LYS A 148 -34.78 0.19 -27.36
C LYS A 148 -33.32 -0.07 -27.67
N LYS A 149 -33.09 -0.71 -28.80
CA LYS A 149 -31.75 -0.95 -29.35
C LYS A 149 -31.47 -0.02 -30.53
N ASP A 150 -30.20 0.29 -30.76
CA ASP A 150 -29.76 0.99 -31.97
C ASP A 150 -29.76 0.05 -33.19
N SER A 151 -29.41 0.59 -34.36
CA SER A 151 -29.34 -0.14 -35.62
C SER A 151 -28.28 -1.26 -35.65
N ILE A 152 -27.40 -1.31 -34.63
CA ILE A 152 -26.27 -2.26 -34.50
C ILE A 152 -26.52 -3.25 -33.34
N GLY A 153 -27.61 -3.09 -32.59
CA GLY A 153 -28.03 -3.98 -31.51
C GLY A 153 -27.64 -3.56 -30.09
N ASN A 154 -27.00 -2.40 -29.89
CA ASN A 154 -26.64 -1.90 -28.57
C ASN A 154 -27.87 -1.31 -27.86
N ILE A 155 -27.95 -1.49 -26.54
CA ILE A 155 -29.05 -0.97 -25.72
C ILE A 155 -28.89 0.54 -25.59
N LYS A 156 -29.83 1.30 -26.15
CA LYS A 156 -29.86 2.76 -26.12
C LYS A 156 -30.71 3.31 -24.97
N GLU A 157 -31.80 2.60 -24.64
CA GLU A 157 -32.75 3.04 -23.63
C GLU A 157 -33.51 1.84 -23.06
N ILE A 158 -33.69 1.81 -21.74
CA ILE A 158 -34.60 0.88 -21.06
C ILE A 158 -35.69 1.73 -20.40
N ARG A 159 -36.95 1.55 -20.80
CA ARG A 159 -38.13 2.14 -20.14
C ARG A 159 -38.95 1.06 -19.45
N ILE A 160 -39.63 1.49 -18.39
CA ILE A 160 -40.46 0.68 -17.51
C ILE A 160 -41.79 1.45 -17.43
N ASP A 161 -42.83 0.91 -18.07
CA ASP A 161 -44.22 1.42 -18.03
C ASP A 161 -45.12 0.52 -17.18
#